data_AF-A0A9D8PCF2-F1
#
_entry.id   AF-A0A9D8PCF2-F1
#
_cell.length_a   1.000
_cell.length_b   1.000
_cell.length_c   1.000
_cell.angle_alpha   90.00
_cell.angle_beta   90.00
_cell.angle_gamma   90.00
#
_symmetry.space_group_name_H-M   'P 1'
#
loop_
_entity.id
_entity.type
_entity.pdbx_description
1 polymer ?
#
loop_
_entity_poly.entity_id
_entity_poly.type
_entity_poly.pdbx_seq_one_letter_code
_entity_poly.pdbx_strand_id
1 'polypeptide(L)'
;MPPKHPAGVVVVFTDCTSPAHIADYNKWYDEVHVPDILSSGIYYTATRFENAAPKPGDPIYLSLYYTTRSDLDKAYEELRDHDRKIKMTLSPHLLGRYRENYRFIGAKDAGKGRPARVTGLYVEMGRCREPGKEAQAERWYMNTYATALLKTGAFQRVERFERNNPFPGDGRYISFYETTSQDATDAIAKGLARSPRSPLYDVTFARPFRRIGLDRYSAVAVSAGLERA
;
A
#
# COMPACT_ATOMS: atom_id res chain seq x y z
N MET A 1 9.67 16.19 10.84
CA MET A 1 8.38 16.02 10.12
C MET A 1 8.55 14.92 9.08
N PRO A 2 7.52 14.10 8.79
CA PRO A 2 7.59 13.13 7.70
C PRO A 2 7.79 13.85 6.35
N PRO A 3 8.48 13.21 5.39
CA PRO A 3 8.73 13.81 4.09
C PRO A 3 7.41 14.03 3.33
N LYS A 4 7.42 14.98 2.38
CA LYS A 4 6.26 15.23 1.49
C LYS A 4 5.91 13.98 0.67
N HIS A 5 6.91 13.21 0.26
CA HIS A 5 6.76 11.95 -0.47
C HIS A 5 7.71 10.88 0.10
N PRO A 6 7.32 9.60 0.11
CA PRO A 6 8.21 8.51 0.46
C PRO A 6 9.30 8.33 -0.60
N ALA A 7 10.40 7.67 -0.23
CA ALA A 7 11.33 7.12 -1.21
C ALA A 7 10.80 5.79 -1.78
N GLY A 8 10.13 5.01 -0.93
CA GLY A 8 9.45 3.78 -1.33
C GLY A 8 8.49 3.26 -0.27
N VAL A 9 7.87 2.14 -0.59
CA VAL A 9 6.89 1.44 0.22
C VAL A 9 7.10 -0.07 0.11
N VAL A 10 6.96 -0.77 1.23
CA VAL A 10 6.78 -2.23 1.23
C VAL A 10 5.29 -2.51 1.24
N VAL A 11 4.86 -3.31 0.28
CA VAL A 11 3.48 -3.74 0.14
C VAL A 11 3.41 -5.19 0.57
N VAL A 12 2.61 -5.49 1.58
CA VAL A 12 2.44 -6.84 2.10
C VAL A 12 0.98 -7.23 2.05
N PHE A 13 0.67 -8.27 1.29
CA PHE A 13 -0.62 -8.95 1.36
C PHE A 13 -0.52 -10.18 2.24
N THR A 14 -1.47 -10.32 3.15
CA THR A 14 -1.50 -11.40 4.14
C THR A 14 -2.90 -11.92 4.35
N ASP A 15 -2.99 -13.17 4.81
CA ASP A 15 -4.22 -13.79 5.31
C ASP A 15 -4.01 -14.31 6.74
N CYS A 16 -5.12 -14.59 7.43
CA CYS A 16 -5.12 -15.40 8.64
C CYS A 16 -5.44 -16.85 8.23
N THR A 17 -4.59 -17.81 8.62
CA THR A 17 -4.81 -19.24 8.29
C THR A 17 -6.01 -19.85 9.03
N SER A 18 -6.52 -19.19 10.08
CA SER A 18 -7.63 -19.68 10.88
C SER A 18 -8.68 -18.59 11.11
N PRO A 19 -9.91 -18.76 10.57
CA PRO A 19 -11.01 -17.84 10.82
C PRO A 19 -11.32 -17.63 12.33
N ALA A 20 -11.13 -18.67 13.15
CA ALA A 20 -11.38 -18.61 14.59
C ALA A 20 -10.41 -17.69 15.34
N HIS A 21 -9.24 -17.39 14.76
CA HIS A 21 -8.20 -16.56 15.38
C HIS A 21 -8.03 -15.19 14.71
N ILE A 22 -9.00 -14.74 13.90
CA ILE A 22 -8.93 -13.43 13.24
C ILE A 22 -8.75 -12.27 14.23
N ALA A 23 -9.44 -12.32 15.38
CA ALA A 23 -9.33 -11.28 16.41
C ALA A 23 -7.91 -11.23 17.00
N ASP A 24 -7.38 -12.37 17.42
CA ASP A 24 -6.02 -12.49 17.96
C ASP A 24 -4.96 -12.12 16.93
N TYR A 25 -5.16 -12.52 15.67
CA TYR A 25 -4.30 -12.17 14.55
C TYR A 25 -4.22 -10.66 14.35
N ASN A 26 -5.38 -9.98 14.31
CA ASN A 26 -5.42 -8.53 14.14
C ASN A 26 -4.83 -7.79 15.34
N LYS A 27 -5.09 -8.27 16.56
CA LYS A 27 -4.49 -7.73 17.78
C LYS A 27 -2.97 -7.85 17.78
N TRP A 28 -2.44 -9.04 17.47
CA TRP A 28 -0.99 -9.26 17.32
C TRP A 28 -0.38 -8.29 16.30
N TYR A 29 -1.05 -8.09 15.17
CA TYR A 29 -0.54 -7.22 14.13
C TYR A 29 -0.44 -5.76 14.60
N ASP A 30 -1.45 -5.28 15.33
CA ASP A 30 -1.55 -3.90 15.80
C ASP A 30 -0.70 -3.61 17.03
N GLU A 31 -0.59 -4.56 17.96
CA GLU A 31 0.09 -4.39 19.25
C GLU A 31 1.53 -4.91 19.29
N VAL A 32 1.90 -5.81 18.38
CA VAL A 32 3.23 -6.43 18.36
C VAL A 32 3.92 -6.17 17.02
N HIS A 33 3.38 -6.70 15.92
CA HIS A 33 4.11 -6.71 14.65
C HIS A 33 4.41 -5.31 14.11
N VAL A 34 3.41 -4.44 14.01
CA VAL A 34 3.62 -3.08 13.50
C VAL A 34 4.55 -2.26 14.42
N PRO A 35 4.36 -2.24 15.75
CA PRO A 35 5.32 -1.62 16.66
C PRO A 35 6.76 -2.11 16.48
N ASP A 36 6.97 -3.43 16.39
CA ASP A 36 8.28 -4.03 16.17
C ASP A 36 8.92 -3.55 14.86
N ILE A 37 8.17 -3.57 13.76
CA ILE A 37 8.64 -3.09 12.45
C ILE A 37 9.00 -1.60 12.51
N LEU A 38 8.20 -0.77 13.19
CA LEU A 38 8.46 0.67 13.30
C LEU A 38 9.62 1.00 14.25
N SER A 39 9.88 0.16 15.25
CA SER A 39 11.01 0.33 16.17
C SER A 39 12.38 0.24 15.47
N SER A 40 12.43 -0.36 14.27
CA SER A 40 13.64 -0.41 13.44
C SER A 40 14.15 0.96 12.97
N GLY A 41 13.27 1.98 12.92
CA GLY A 41 13.57 3.28 12.32
C GLY A 41 13.79 3.25 10.80
N ILE A 42 13.59 2.10 10.15
CA ILE A 42 13.68 1.92 8.70
C ILE A 42 12.39 2.42 8.03
N TYR A 43 11.24 2.09 8.63
CA TYR A 43 9.93 2.57 8.22
C TYR A 43 9.43 3.62 9.20
N TYR A 44 8.91 4.72 8.68
CA TYR A 44 8.42 5.81 9.51
C TYR A 44 6.91 5.75 9.73
N THR A 45 6.20 4.95 8.93
CA THR A 45 4.77 4.71 9.11
C THR A 45 4.33 3.35 8.58
N ALA A 46 3.27 2.83 9.19
CA ALA A 46 2.52 1.69 8.71
C ALA A 46 1.03 2.04 8.62
N THR A 47 0.35 1.42 7.66
CA THR A 47 -1.12 1.46 7.54
C THR A 47 -1.64 0.09 7.14
N ARG A 48 -2.82 -0.27 7.65
CA ARG A 48 -3.44 -1.57 7.42
C ARG A 48 -4.83 -1.41 6.82
N PHE A 49 -5.17 -2.36 5.96
CA PHE A 49 -6.44 -2.42 5.28
C PHE A 49 -6.93 -3.86 5.16
N GLU A 50 -8.23 -4.01 4.99
CA GLU A 50 -8.92 -5.26 4.70
C GLU A 50 -9.60 -5.15 3.35
N ASN A 51 -9.54 -6.20 2.55
CA ASN A 51 -10.15 -6.27 1.23
C ASN A 51 -11.67 -6.15 1.39
N ALA A 52 -12.26 -5.11 0.79
CA ALA A 52 -13.68 -4.84 0.94
C ALA A 52 -14.57 -5.63 -0.03
N ALA A 53 -13.96 -6.28 -1.03
CA ALA A 53 -14.66 -7.12 -2.00
C ALA A 53 -13.77 -8.30 -2.44
N PRO A 54 -13.41 -9.21 -1.52
CA PRO A 54 -12.52 -10.33 -1.83
C PRO A 54 -13.20 -11.31 -2.78
N LYS A 55 -12.45 -11.77 -3.79
CA LYS A 55 -12.80 -12.93 -4.61
C LYS A 55 -12.03 -14.16 -4.11
N PRO A 56 -12.46 -15.38 -4.46
CA PRO A 56 -11.71 -16.59 -4.14
C PRO A 56 -10.24 -16.47 -4.57
N GLY A 57 -9.32 -16.66 -3.63
CA GLY A 57 -7.88 -16.58 -3.85
C GLY A 57 -7.26 -15.18 -3.67
N ASP A 58 -8.07 -14.12 -3.59
CA ASP A 58 -7.55 -12.79 -3.27
C ASP A 58 -7.03 -12.75 -1.82
N PRO A 59 -6.01 -11.92 -1.54
CA PRO A 59 -5.62 -11.66 -0.17
C PRO A 59 -6.69 -10.85 0.58
N ILE A 60 -6.80 -11.12 1.87
CA ILE A 60 -7.75 -10.47 2.78
C ILE A 60 -7.18 -9.19 3.37
N TYR A 61 -5.90 -9.17 3.75
CA TYR A 61 -5.28 -8.00 4.39
C TYR A 61 -4.18 -7.40 3.54
N LEU A 62 -4.03 -6.08 3.66
CA LEU A 62 -2.95 -5.30 3.08
C LEU A 62 -2.29 -4.44 4.16
N SER A 63 -0.96 -4.47 4.20
CA SER A 63 -0.15 -3.57 5.01
C SER A 63 0.82 -2.80 4.13
N LEU A 64 0.91 -1.49 4.37
CA LEU A 64 1.82 -0.59 3.67
C LEU A 64 2.80 0.02 4.67
N TYR A 65 4.09 -0.20 4.45
CA TYR A 65 5.18 0.35 5.27
C TYR A 65 6.01 1.33 4.44
N TYR A 66 5.96 2.61 4.79
CA TYR A 66 6.65 3.64 4.01
C TYR A 66 8.02 3.97 4.58
N THR A 67 8.99 4.19 3.70
CA THR A 67 10.37 4.51 4.05
C THR A 67 10.91 5.73 3.31
N THR A 68 11.90 6.37 3.93
CA THR A 68 12.76 7.38 3.30
C THR A 68 14.05 6.79 2.74
N ARG A 69 14.32 5.50 2.96
CA ARG A 69 15.47 4.81 2.38
C ARG A 69 15.27 4.68 0.86
N SER A 70 16.25 5.14 0.09
CA SER A 70 16.24 5.04 -1.37
C SER A 70 16.65 3.66 -1.86
N ASP A 71 17.52 2.97 -1.11
CA ASP A 71 17.91 1.59 -1.34
C ASP A 71 16.99 0.66 -0.56
N LEU A 72 15.97 0.13 -1.26
CA LEU A 72 14.92 -0.67 -0.64
C LEU A 72 15.37 -2.10 -0.31
N ASP A 73 16.35 -2.62 -1.05
CA ASP A 73 16.88 -3.96 -0.81
C ASP A 73 17.76 -3.95 0.42
N LYS A 74 18.65 -2.96 0.54
CA LYS A 74 19.42 -2.73 1.76
C LYS A 74 18.53 -2.43 2.97
N ALA A 75 17.49 -1.60 2.80
CA ALA A 75 16.52 -1.33 3.87
C ALA A 75 15.85 -2.62 4.36
N TYR A 76 15.61 -3.59 3.48
CA TYR A 76 15.08 -4.87 3.88
C TYR A 76 16.10 -5.76 4.60
N GLU A 77 17.36 -5.77 4.16
CA GLU A 77 18.43 -6.47 4.88
C GLU A 77 18.59 -5.94 6.31
N GLU A 78 18.62 -4.61 6.47
CA GLU A 78 18.67 -3.94 7.76
C GLU A 78 17.46 -4.32 8.65
N LEU A 79 16.27 -4.45 8.06
CA LEU A 79 15.07 -4.88 8.79
C LEU A 79 15.22 -6.33 9.27
N ARG A 80 15.70 -7.24 8.43
CA ARG A 80 15.92 -8.64 8.82
C ARG A 80 16.95 -8.77 9.94
N ASP A 81 17.95 -7.91 9.97
CA ASP A 81 18.92 -7.86 11.06
C ASP A 81 18.29 -7.36 12.35
N HIS A 82 17.46 -6.32 12.27
CA HIS A 82 16.68 -5.82 13.39
C HIS A 82 15.73 -6.88 13.96
N ASP A 83 14.90 -7.50 13.11
CA ASP A 83 13.92 -8.52 13.49
C ASP A 83 14.59 -9.71 14.21
N ARG A 84 15.79 -10.11 13.74
CA ARG A 84 16.61 -11.14 14.39
C ARG A 84 17.08 -10.72 15.78
N LYS A 85 17.52 -9.48 15.95
CA LYS A 85 18.03 -8.95 17.23
C LYS A 85 16.92 -8.86 18.28
N ILE A 86 15.73 -8.39 17.89
CA ILE A 86 14.59 -8.28 18.81
C ILE A 86 13.87 -9.62 19.03
N LYS A 87 14.25 -10.67 18.27
CA LYS A 87 13.56 -11.97 18.24
C LYS A 87 12.07 -11.79 17.94
N MET A 88 11.76 -11.05 16.87
CA MET A 88 10.39 -10.70 16.51
C MET A 88 9.50 -11.95 16.49
N THR A 89 8.39 -11.89 17.22
CA THR A 89 7.45 -13.01 17.32
C THR A 89 6.40 -12.92 16.23
N LEU A 90 6.36 -13.91 15.34
CA LEU A 90 5.32 -14.03 14.31
C LEU A 90 4.11 -14.78 14.84
N SER A 91 2.91 -14.34 14.44
CA SER A 91 1.70 -15.12 14.68
C SER A 91 1.79 -16.47 13.94
N PRO A 92 1.43 -17.60 14.58
CA PRO A 92 1.33 -18.89 13.89
C PRO A 92 0.22 -18.90 12.83
N HIS A 93 -0.64 -17.88 12.81
CA HIS A 93 -1.72 -17.74 11.84
C HIS A 93 -1.39 -16.80 10.68
N LEU A 94 -0.18 -16.22 10.65
CA LEU A 94 0.25 -15.38 9.54
C LEU A 94 0.48 -16.21 8.28
N LEU A 95 -0.30 -15.92 7.23
CA LEU A 95 -0.01 -16.39 5.87
C LEU A 95 0.44 -15.22 5.00
N GLY A 96 1.72 -15.17 4.66
CA GLY A 96 2.23 -14.23 3.66
C GLY A 96 1.76 -14.65 2.26
N ARG A 97 1.04 -13.75 1.57
CA ARG A 97 0.56 -13.98 0.20
C ARG A 97 1.46 -13.33 -0.83
N TYR A 98 1.91 -12.12 -0.52
CA TYR A 98 2.77 -11.32 -1.39
C TYR A 98 3.50 -10.27 -0.57
N ARG A 99 4.78 -10.05 -0.87
CA ARG A 99 5.57 -8.99 -0.26
C ARG A 99 6.53 -8.43 -1.28
N GLU A 100 6.43 -7.15 -1.58
CA GLU A 100 7.30 -6.50 -2.54
C GLU A 100 7.69 -5.07 -2.18
N ASN A 101 8.88 -4.70 -2.65
CA ASN A 101 9.45 -3.38 -2.51
C ASN A 101 9.11 -2.53 -3.74
N TYR A 102 8.56 -1.34 -3.50
CA TYR A 102 8.19 -0.41 -4.57
C TYR A 102 8.80 0.97 -4.34
N ARG A 103 9.46 1.49 -5.37
CA ARG A 103 10.03 2.84 -5.40
C ARG A 103 8.95 3.85 -5.79
N PHE A 104 8.89 4.97 -5.09
CA PHE A 104 7.99 6.07 -5.44
C PHE A 104 8.39 6.68 -6.80
N ILE A 105 7.42 6.85 -7.70
CA ILE A 105 7.65 7.47 -9.01
C ILE A 105 6.75 8.69 -9.27
N GLY A 106 5.70 8.88 -8.48
CA GLY A 106 4.88 10.07 -8.58
C GLY A 106 3.60 10.01 -7.77
N ALA A 107 2.93 11.16 -7.69
CA ALA A 107 1.61 11.26 -7.11
C ALA A 107 0.81 12.40 -7.75
N LYS A 108 -0.51 12.35 -7.60
CA LYS A 108 -1.42 13.39 -8.09
C LYS A 108 -2.60 13.56 -7.16
N ASP A 109 -2.90 14.81 -6.82
CA ASP A 109 -4.06 15.17 -6.00
C ASP A 109 -5.23 15.64 -6.88
N ALA A 110 -6.46 15.42 -6.43
CA ALA A 110 -7.67 15.84 -7.15
C ALA A 110 -7.88 17.37 -7.15
N GLY A 111 -7.24 18.11 -6.24
CA GLY A 111 -7.38 19.56 -6.12
C GLY A 111 -6.48 20.20 -5.07
N LYS A 112 -6.67 21.50 -4.84
CA LYS A 112 -5.96 22.27 -3.80
C LYS A 112 -6.75 22.19 -2.50
N GLY A 113 -6.23 21.47 -1.51
CA GLY A 113 -6.83 21.34 -0.19
C GLY A 113 -6.02 20.41 0.70
N ARG A 114 -6.22 20.47 2.02
CA ARG A 114 -5.63 19.47 2.92
C ARG A 114 -6.38 18.15 2.67
N PRO A 115 -5.67 17.04 2.37
CA PRO A 115 -6.31 15.75 2.21
C PRO A 115 -7.08 15.39 3.48
N ALA A 116 -8.32 14.93 3.30
CA ALA A 116 -9.11 14.41 4.41
C ALA A 116 -8.60 13.02 4.82
N ARG A 117 -9.11 12.53 5.95
CA ARG A 117 -8.72 11.22 6.49
C ARG A 117 -9.04 10.12 5.49
N VAL A 118 -8.02 9.37 5.07
CA VAL A 118 -8.18 8.19 4.21
C VAL A 118 -8.89 7.08 4.98
N THR A 119 -10.02 6.63 4.45
CA THR A 119 -10.85 5.53 4.99
C THR A 119 -10.75 4.27 4.11
N GLY A 120 -10.29 4.40 2.87
CA GLY A 120 -10.10 3.27 1.98
C GLY A 120 -9.11 3.55 0.85
N LEU A 121 -8.68 2.48 0.21
CA LEU A 121 -7.84 2.49 -0.97
C LEU A 121 -8.50 1.73 -2.11
N TYR A 122 -8.31 2.22 -3.31
CA TYR A 122 -8.33 1.38 -4.50
C TYR A 122 -6.89 1.07 -4.90
N VAL A 123 -6.52 -0.20 -4.82
CA VAL A 123 -5.18 -0.67 -5.14
C VAL A 123 -5.21 -1.29 -6.52
N GLU A 124 -4.38 -0.76 -7.42
CA GLU A 124 -4.26 -1.21 -8.79
C GLU A 124 -2.81 -1.60 -9.10
N MET A 125 -2.60 -2.82 -9.60
CA MET A 125 -1.34 -3.21 -10.21
C MET A 125 -1.50 -3.32 -11.71
N GLY A 126 -0.46 -2.96 -12.46
CA GLY A 126 -0.50 -3.07 -13.90
C GLY A 126 0.87 -3.02 -14.56
N ARG A 127 0.85 -3.22 -15.88
CA ARG A 127 2.05 -3.29 -16.72
C ARG A 127 1.84 -2.55 -18.04
N CYS A 128 2.95 -2.11 -18.62
CA CYS A 128 2.97 -1.72 -20.03
C CYS A 128 2.80 -2.98 -20.90
N ARG A 129 1.93 -2.93 -21.89
CA ARG A 129 1.69 -4.03 -22.84
C ARG A 129 2.83 -4.20 -23.84
N GLU A 130 3.51 -3.10 -24.14
CA GLU A 130 4.57 -3.04 -25.14
C GLU A 130 5.90 -2.68 -24.44
N PRO A 131 6.84 -3.64 -24.32
CA PRO A 131 8.17 -3.34 -23.82
C PRO A 131 8.82 -2.19 -24.59
N GLY A 132 9.49 -1.27 -23.88
CA GLY A 132 10.10 -0.07 -24.46
C GLY A 132 9.17 1.15 -24.56
N LYS A 133 7.86 0.99 -24.30
CA LYS A 133 6.89 2.10 -24.26
C LYS A 133 6.49 2.53 -22.85
N GLU A 134 7.25 2.14 -21.83
CA GLU A 134 6.91 2.39 -20.42
C GLU A 134 6.76 3.88 -20.12
N ALA A 135 7.64 4.74 -20.64
CA ALA A 135 7.51 6.18 -20.45
C ALA A 135 6.23 6.75 -21.11
N GLN A 136 5.80 6.18 -22.24
CA GLN A 136 4.56 6.59 -22.90
C GLN A 136 3.33 6.09 -22.11
N ALA A 137 3.35 4.84 -21.67
CA ALA A 137 2.29 4.26 -20.84
C ALA A 137 2.16 5.01 -19.51
N GLU A 138 3.27 5.39 -18.89
CA GLU A 138 3.29 6.14 -17.64
C GLU A 138 2.73 7.56 -17.78
N ARG A 139 3.14 8.27 -18.85
CA ARG A 139 2.56 9.59 -19.17
C ARG A 139 1.06 9.49 -19.41
N TRP A 140 0.61 8.49 -20.16
CA TRP A 140 -0.81 8.25 -20.37
C TRP A 140 -1.52 7.94 -19.05
N TYR A 141 -0.93 7.09 -18.20
CA TYR A 141 -1.51 6.72 -16.92
C TYR A 141 -1.73 7.95 -16.04
N MET A 142 -0.68 8.74 -15.80
CA MET A 142 -0.75 9.86 -14.87
C MET A 142 -1.54 11.07 -15.41
N ASN A 143 -1.49 11.31 -16.72
CA ASN A 143 -2.12 12.50 -17.31
C ASN A 143 -3.54 12.25 -17.81
N THR A 144 -3.86 11.02 -18.24
CA THR A 144 -5.17 10.67 -18.78
C THR A 144 -5.96 9.84 -17.79
N TYR A 145 -5.45 8.66 -17.42
CA TYR A 145 -6.19 7.69 -16.61
C TYR A 145 -6.43 8.18 -15.19
N ALA A 146 -5.37 8.44 -14.43
CA ALA A 146 -5.44 8.92 -13.06
C ALA A 146 -6.22 10.24 -12.97
N THR A 147 -6.01 11.17 -13.91
CA THR A 147 -6.76 12.44 -13.96
C THR A 147 -8.26 12.19 -14.10
N ALA A 148 -8.67 11.27 -14.97
CA ALA A 148 -10.09 10.97 -15.18
C ALA A 148 -10.73 10.40 -13.91
N LEU A 149 -10.05 9.47 -13.23
CA LEU A 149 -10.49 8.90 -11.96
C LEU A 149 -10.61 9.99 -10.87
N LEU A 150 -9.59 10.84 -10.71
CA LEU A 150 -9.61 11.93 -9.71
C LEU A 150 -10.74 12.94 -9.99
N LYS A 151 -11.03 13.26 -11.26
CA LYS A 151 -12.11 14.19 -11.65
C LYS A 151 -13.52 13.69 -11.29
N THR A 152 -13.70 12.39 -11.01
CA THR A 152 -14.99 11.87 -10.53
C THR A 152 -15.31 12.33 -9.10
N GLY A 153 -14.30 12.80 -8.36
CA GLY A 153 -14.40 13.11 -6.93
C GLY A 153 -14.49 11.86 -6.04
N ALA A 154 -14.32 10.65 -6.60
CA ALA A 154 -14.28 9.41 -5.81
C ALA A 154 -12.97 9.23 -5.04
N PHE A 155 -11.88 9.80 -5.57
CA PHE A 155 -10.54 9.71 -5.01
C PHE A 155 -9.96 11.11 -4.81
N GLN A 156 -9.28 11.32 -3.69
CA GLN A 156 -8.63 12.60 -3.38
C GLN A 156 -7.19 12.65 -3.89
N ARG A 157 -6.55 11.50 -4.04
CA ARG A 157 -5.13 11.37 -4.37
C ARG A 157 -4.87 10.01 -5.01
N VAL A 158 -3.87 9.96 -5.88
CA VAL A 158 -3.20 8.73 -6.28
C VAL A 158 -1.72 8.83 -5.97
N GLU A 159 -1.17 7.79 -5.36
CA GLU A 159 0.26 7.56 -5.29
C GLU A 159 0.63 6.42 -6.21
N ARG A 160 1.79 6.54 -6.86
CA ARG A 160 2.22 5.58 -7.86
C ARG A 160 3.67 5.17 -7.63
N PHE A 161 3.89 3.87 -7.74
CA PHE A 161 5.17 3.25 -7.46
C PHE A 161 5.53 2.23 -8.54
N GLU A 162 6.82 2.00 -8.66
CA GLU A 162 7.43 1.04 -9.56
C GLU A 162 8.12 -0.06 -8.75
N ARG A 163 7.93 -1.33 -9.12
CA ARG A 163 8.55 -2.46 -8.44
C ARG A 163 10.06 -2.37 -8.58
N ASN A 164 10.79 -2.58 -7.47
CA ASN A 164 12.25 -2.45 -7.47
C ASN A 164 12.92 -3.53 -8.34
N ASN A 165 12.39 -4.76 -8.27
CA ASN A 165 12.88 -5.91 -9.06
C ASN A 165 11.72 -6.51 -9.91
N PRO A 166 11.42 -5.93 -11.08
CA PRO A 166 10.32 -6.40 -11.91
C PRO A 166 10.68 -7.76 -12.54
N PHE A 167 9.94 -8.82 -12.20
CA PHE A 167 10.02 -10.08 -12.94
C PHE A 167 9.46 -9.89 -14.37
N PRO A 168 10.09 -10.50 -15.39
CA PRO A 168 9.56 -10.47 -16.76
C PRO A 168 8.12 -11.00 -16.80
N GLY A 169 7.18 -10.16 -17.25
CA GLY A 169 5.77 -10.53 -17.42
C GLY A 169 4.82 -10.11 -16.29
N ASP A 170 5.32 -9.73 -15.12
CA ASP A 170 4.49 -9.26 -13.99
C ASP A 170 4.12 -7.78 -14.09
N GLY A 171 3.12 -7.37 -13.30
CA GLY A 171 2.82 -5.96 -13.05
C GLY A 171 4.05 -5.19 -12.57
N ARG A 172 4.47 -4.17 -13.31
CA ARG A 172 5.63 -3.29 -12.99
C ARG A 172 5.26 -2.17 -12.03
N TYR A 173 3.99 -1.77 -12.03
CA TYR A 173 3.50 -0.60 -11.30
C TYR A 173 2.42 -0.98 -10.30
N ILE A 174 2.39 -0.26 -9.19
CA ILE A 174 1.27 -0.27 -8.25
C ILE A 174 0.81 1.16 -7.98
N SER A 175 -0.50 1.36 -7.89
CA SER A 175 -1.13 2.64 -7.59
C SER A 175 -2.08 2.52 -6.41
N PHE A 176 -2.04 3.50 -5.53
CA PHE A 176 -2.93 3.64 -4.40
C PHE A 176 -3.79 4.88 -4.60
N TYR A 177 -5.04 4.67 -4.97
CA TYR A 177 -6.02 5.75 -5.02
C TYR A 177 -6.70 5.85 -3.65
N GLU A 178 -6.52 7.00 -3.00
CA GLU A 178 -7.07 7.26 -1.68
C GLU A 178 -8.49 7.77 -1.76
N THR A 179 -9.39 7.17 -0.97
CA THR A 179 -10.76 7.64 -0.80
C THR A 179 -11.08 7.92 0.67
N THR A 180 -12.01 8.85 0.86
CA THR A 180 -12.62 9.20 2.15
C THR A 180 -14.00 8.55 2.30
N SER A 181 -14.45 7.80 1.29
CA SER A 181 -15.68 7.02 1.35
C SER A 181 -15.56 5.90 2.39
N GLN A 182 -16.60 5.72 3.20
CA GLN A 182 -16.69 4.55 4.08
C GLN A 182 -16.96 3.27 3.28
N ASP A 183 -17.56 3.40 2.09
CA ASP A 183 -17.70 2.32 1.11
C ASP A 183 -16.64 2.50 0.01
N ALA A 184 -15.54 1.76 0.13
CA ALA A 184 -14.46 1.77 -0.86
C ALA A 184 -14.91 1.18 -2.20
N THR A 185 -15.91 0.29 -2.22
CA THR A 185 -16.40 -0.36 -3.43
C THR A 185 -17.23 0.61 -4.27
N ASP A 186 -18.08 1.43 -3.64
CA ASP A 186 -18.84 2.48 -4.32
C ASP A 186 -17.91 3.54 -4.95
N ALA A 187 -16.91 4.00 -4.18
CA ALA A 187 -15.93 4.96 -4.69
C ALA A 187 -15.22 4.43 -5.95
N ILE A 188 -14.87 3.14 -5.97
CA ILE A 188 -14.28 2.50 -7.15
C ILE A 188 -15.25 2.43 -8.30
N ALA A 189 -16.49 1.96 -8.07
CA ALA A 189 -17.49 1.87 -9.13
C ALA A 189 -17.68 3.23 -9.81
N LYS A 190 -17.79 4.30 -9.02
CA LYS A 190 -17.86 5.69 -9.49
C LYS A 190 -16.62 6.12 -10.26
N GLY A 191 -15.42 5.81 -9.76
CA GLY A 191 -14.16 6.14 -10.41
C GLY A 191 -13.97 5.44 -11.74
N LEU A 192 -14.22 4.13 -11.77
CA LEU A 192 -14.03 3.26 -12.94
C LEU A 192 -15.10 3.45 -14.02
N ALA A 193 -16.31 3.94 -13.68
CA ALA A 193 -17.33 4.28 -14.66
C ALA A 193 -16.86 5.30 -15.72
N ARG A 194 -15.81 6.07 -15.42
CA ARG A 194 -15.20 7.05 -16.32
C ARG A 194 -13.78 6.69 -16.74
N SER A 195 -13.33 5.46 -16.49
CA SER A 195 -11.94 5.06 -16.74
C SER A 195 -11.63 5.05 -18.24
N PRO A 196 -10.63 5.82 -18.71
CA PRO A 196 -10.17 5.75 -20.09
C PRO A 196 -9.55 4.39 -20.39
N ARG A 197 -9.81 3.84 -21.58
CA ARG A 197 -9.14 2.62 -22.04
C ARG A 197 -7.76 2.96 -22.63
N SER A 198 -6.78 2.12 -22.36
CA SER A 198 -5.45 2.21 -22.98
C SER A 198 -5.24 1.07 -23.95
N PRO A 199 -4.65 1.32 -25.13
CA PRO A 199 -4.01 0.25 -25.88
C PRO A 199 -2.66 -0.18 -25.25
N LEU A 200 -2.05 0.65 -24.38
CA LEU A 200 -0.67 0.47 -23.90
C LEU A 200 -0.54 -0.03 -22.46
N TYR A 201 -1.59 0.04 -21.66
CA TYR A 201 -1.55 -0.30 -20.23
C TYR A 201 -2.58 -1.36 -19.89
N ASP A 202 -2.16 -2.35 -19.10
CA ASP A 202 -2.99 -3.46 -18.64
C ASP A 202 -3.06 -3.47 -17.12
N VAL A 203 -4.28 -3.53 -16.58
CA VAL A 203 -4.52 -3.69 -15.15
C VAL A 203 -4.55 -5.19 -14.85
N THR A 204 -3.61 -5.66 -14.05
CA THR A 204 -3.44 -7.08 -13.73
C THR A 204 -4.05 -7.46 -12.38
N PHE A 205 -4.19 -6.50 -11.48
CA PHE A 205 -4.88 -6.67 -10.20
C PHE A 205 -5.53 -5.34 -9.79
N ALA A 206 -6.72 -5.43 -9.19
CA ALA A 206 -7.50 -4.25 -8.80
C ALA A 206 -8.51 -4.62 -7.72
N ARG A 207 -8.38 -4.07 -6.50
CA ARG A 207 -9.33 -4.32 -5.40
C ARG A 207 -9.56 -3.11 -4.49
N PRO A 208 -10.78 -2.95 -3.95
CA PRO A 208 -11.03 -2.07 -2.82
C PRO A 208 -10.46 -2.63 -1.54
N PHE A 209 -9.96 -1.73 -0.72
CA PHE A 209 -9.49 -1.99 0.62
C PHE A 209 -10.08 -0.95 1.56
N ARG A 210 -10.72 -1.40 2.63
CA ARG A 210 -11.17 -0.54 3.73
C ARG A 210 -10.10 -0.48 4.80
N ARG A 211 -9.90 0.70 5.39
CA ARG A 211 -8.89 0.87 6.42
C ARG A 211 -9.28 0.13 7.71
N ILE A 212 -8.29 -0.47 8.37
CA ILE A 212 -8.43 -1.12 9.68
C ILE A 212 -7.25 -0.72 10.59
N GLY A 213 -7.35 -1.06 11.88
CA GLY A 213 -6.34 -0.69 12.88
C GLY A 213 -6.29 0.83 13.13
N LEU A 214 -5.14 1.31 13.62
CA LEU A 214 -4.96 2.73 13.96
C LEU A 214 -4.92 3.65 12.74
N ASP A 215 -5.33 4.90 12.98
CA ASP A 215 -5.39 6.02 12.03
C ASP A 215 -4.08 6.34 11.31
N ARG A 216 -2.95 5.94 11.88
CA ARG A 216 -1.61 5.86 11.26
C ARG A 216 -0.66 5.40 12.36
N TYR A 217 0.02 4.27 12.15
CA TYR A 217 1.14 3.94 13.03
C TYR A 217 2.33 4.82 12.63
N SER A 218 2.99 5.45 13.60
CA SER A 218 4.16 6.29 13.35
C SER A 218 5.27 5.94 14.33
N ALA A 219 6.52 5.92 13.85
CA ALA A 219 7.67 5.57 14.67
C ALA A 219 7.81 6.50 15.91
N VAL A 220 7.41 7.77 15.78
CA VAL A 220 7.42 8.77 16.87
C VAL A 220 6.46 8.40 18.00
N ALA A 221 5.32 7.80 17.69
CA ALA A 221 4.36 7.36 18.70
C ALA A 221 4.85 6.10 19.44
N VAL A 222 5.58 5.22 18.75
CA VAL A 222 6.16 4.00 19.35
C VAL A 222 7.30 4.36 20.32
N SER A 223 8.19 5.30 19.96
CA SER A 223 9.27 5.74 20.86
C SER A 223 8.76 6.42 22.14
N ALA A 224 7.65 7.16 22.07
CA ALA A 224 7.06 7.83 23.23
C ALA A 224 6.38 6.87 24.22
N GLY A 225 6.03 5.65 23.77
CA GLY A 225 5.49 4.59 24.64
C GLY A 225 6.58 3.82 25.40
N LEU A 226 7.79 3.74 24.84
CA LEU A 226 8.96 3.08 25.45
C LEU A 226 9.61 3.91 26.57
N GLU A 227 9.44 5.24 26.58
CA GLU A 227 9.92 6.11 27.67
C GLU A 227 9.00 6.11 28.92
N ARG A 228 7.86 5.40 28.88
CA ARG A 228 6.90 5.32 29.99
C ARG A 228 6.74 3.90 30.58
N ALA A 229 7.70 3.01 30.34
CA ALA A 229 7.73 1.67 30.94
C ALA A 229 8.89 1.54 31.94
#